data_AF-K1TC16-F1
#
_entry.id   AF-K1TC16-F1
#
_cell.length_a   1.000
_cell.length_b   1.000
_cell.length_c   1.000
_cell.angle_alpha   90.00
_cell.angle_beta   90.00
_cell.angle_gamma   90.00
#
_symmetry.space_group_name_H-M   'P 1'
#
loop_
_entity.id
_entity.type
_entity.pdbx_description
1 polymer ?
#
loop_
_entity_poly.entity_id
_entity_poly.type
_entity_poly.pdbx_seq_one_letter_code
_entity_poly.pdbx_strand_id
1 'polypeptide(L)'
;QSVHESVMIKRLDQQYRVTKLMLEIYNSSPKDQKNANDAMIHYFDMMMCVSSILSIREGSEERLKDKEKLWKQLEETNPELYGIVRNSLLGRTMNLPGKFGRKCSVVGYKVVNKFFGFN
;
A
#
# COMPACT_ATOMS: atom_id res chain seq x y z
N GLN A 1 -14.40 -17.08 0.32
CA GLN A 1 -13.21 -16.22 0.11
C GLN A 1 -13.52 -14.86 -0.55
N SER A 2 -14.56 -14.72 -1.38
CA SER A 2 -14.99 -13.41 -1.91
C SER A 2 -15.63 -12.46 -0.88
N VAL A 3 -16.25 -13.00 0.18
CA VAL A 3 -16.89 -12.22 1.24
C VAL A 3 -15.88 -11.39 2.05
N HIS A 4 -14.67 -11.89 2.27
CA HIS A 4 -13.62 -11.13 2.96
C HIS A 4 -13.12 -9.96 2.10
N GLU A 5 -12.91 -10.19 0.79
CA GLU A 5 -12.48 -9.13 -0.12
C GLU A 5 -13.51 -7.99 -0.21
N SER A 6 -14.81 -8.29 -0.29
CA SER A 6 -15.85 -7.26 -0.34
C SER A 6 -15.94 -6.45 0.96
N VAL A 7 -15.72 -7.08 2.12
CA VAL A 7 -15.62 -6.38 3.41
C VAL A 7 -14.36 -5.50 3.46
N MET A 8 -13.24 -5.96 2.91
CA MET A 8 -12.00 -5.18 2.86
C MET A 8 -12.13 -3.95 1.95
N ILE A 9 -12.78 -4.10 0.80
CA ILE A 9 -13.06 -2.97 -0.11
C ILE A 9 -13.92 -1.92 0.61
N LYS A 10 -14.94 -2.34 1.37
CA LYS A 10 -15.76 -1.42 2.19
C LYS A 10 -14.97 -0.67 3.27
N ARG A 11 -13.77 -1.15 3.63
CA ARG A 11 -12.88 -0.55 4.64
C ARG A 11 -11.72 0.25 4.04
N LEU A 12 -11.71 0.47 2.72
CA LEU A 12 -10.64 1.20 2.03
C LEU A 12 -10.37 2.58 2.64
N ASP A 13 -11.41 3.32 3.01
CA ASP A 13 -11.25 4.64 3.64
C ASP A 13 -10.46 4.57 4.95
N GLN A 14 -10.72 3.54 5.76
CA GLN A 14 -9.98 3.30 6.99
C GLN A 14 -8.53 2.93 6.69
N GLN A 15 -8.31 2.09 5.67
CA GLN A 15 -6.98 1.68 5.25
C GLN A 15 -6.13 2.89 4.79
N TYR A 16 -6.72 3.81 4.03
CA TYR A 16 -6.04 5.05 3.65
C TYR A 16 -5.72 5.93 4.85
N ARG A 17 -6.65 6.07 5.79
CA ARG A 17 -6.43 6.84 7.02
C ARG A 17 -5.27 6.27 7.82
N VAL A 18 -5.23 4.96 8.04
CA VAL A 18 -4.15 4.29 8.78
C VAL A 18 -2.82 4.42 8.05
N THR A 19 -2.80 4.25 6.72
CA THR A 19 -1.57 4.38 5.93
C THR A 19 -1.00 5.80 6.00
N LYS A 20 -1.85 6.83 5.98
CA LYS A 20 -1.43 8.23 6.15
C LYS A 20 -0.89 8.51 7.55
N LEU A 21 -1.54 8.00 8.59
CA LEU A 21 -1.03 8.13 9.96
C LEU A 21 0.34 7.45 10.12
N MET A 22 0.55 6.28 9.50
CA MET A 22 1.85 5.60 9.52
C MET A 22 2.94 6.43 8.83
N LEU A 23 2.61 7.12 7.74
CA LEU A 23 3.54 8.05 7.07
C LEU A 23 3.91 9.22 7.98
N GLU A 24 2.92 9.83 8.66
CA GLU A 24 3.16 10.93 9.62
C GLU A 24 4.03 10.48 10.80
N ILE A 25 3.74 9.31 11.37
CA ILE A 25 4.53 8.70 12.44
C ILE A 25 5.96 8.41 11.96
N TYR A 26 6.12 7.80 10.79
CA TYR A 26 7.46 7.51 10.25
C TYR A 26 8.27 8.79 10.00
N ASN A 27 7.64 9.83 9.46
CA ASN A 27 8.29 11.11 9.21
C ASN A 27 8.75 11.78 10.50
N SER A 28 7.96 11.67 11.58
CA SER A 28 8.27 12.26 12.89
C SER A 28 9.16 11.37 13.78
N SER A 29 9.33 10.09 13.46
CA SER A 29 10.09 9.15 14.29
C SER A 29 11.62 9.27 14.09
N PRO A 30 12.41 9.09 15.18
CA PRO A 30 13.85 8.88 15.08
C PRO A 30 14.19 7.67 14.20
N LYS A 31 15.33 7.77 13.49
CA LYS A 31 15.81 6.77 12.51
C LYS A 31 17.19 6.22 12.91
N ASP A 32 17.51 6.32 14.20
CA ASP A 32 18.78 5.95 14.81
C ASP A 32 19.01 4.44 14.83
N GLN A 33 17.94 3.65 14.96
CA GLN A 33 18.03 2.19 14.95
C GLN A 33 17.67 1.60 13.58
N LYS A 34 18.71 1.13 12.86
CA LYS A 34 18.56 0.56 11.51
C LYS A 34 17.49 -0.54 11.42
N ASN A 35 17.53 -1.53 12.32
CA ASN A 35 16.61 -2.67 12.26
C ASN A 35 15.15 -2.26 12.49
N ALA A 36 14.90 -1.30 13.39
CA ALA A 36 13.58 -0.76 13.64
C ALA A 36 13.08 0.06 12.44
N ASN A 37 13.97 0.88 11.85
CA ASN A 37 13.66 1.65 10.65
C ASN A 37 13.31 0.75 9.46
N ASP A 38 14.12 -0.28 9.20
CA ASP A 38 13.88 -1.25 8.14
C ASP A 38 12.54 -1.98 8.34
N ALA A 39 12.20 -2.33 9.58
CA ALA A 39 10.92 -2.94 9.91
C ALA A 39 9.75 -1.97 9.61
N MET A 40 9.84 -0.71 10.02
CA MET A 40 8.80 0.29 9.73
C MET A 40 8.61 0.50 8.23
N ILE A 41 9.70 0.62 7.47
CA ILE A 41 9.66 0.73 6.00
C ILE A 41 8.96 -0.49 5.41
N HIS A 42 9.31 -1.69 5.86
CA HIS A 42 8.70 -2.93 5.36
C HIS A 42 7.19 -2.99 5.62
N TYR A 43 6.75 -2.66 6.84
CA TYR A 43 5.32 -2.60 7.16
C TYR A 43 4.58 -1.51 6.37
N PHE A 44 5.21 -0.34 6.18
CA PHE A 44 4.64 0.74 5.39
C PHE A 44 4.51 0.34 3.91
N ASP A 45 5.53 -0.28 3.33
CA ASP A 45 5.49 -0.82 1.95
C ASP A 45 4.36 -1.84 1.78
N MET A 46 4.17 -2.73 2.75
CA MET A 46 3.02 -3.66 2.75
C MET A 46 1.67 -2.93 2.83
N MET A 47 1.53 -1.89 3.65
CA MET A 47 0.28 -1.10 3.71
C MET A 47 -0.02 -0.36 2.41
N MET A 48 1.01 0.21 1.77
CA MET A 48 0.92 0.79 0.43
C MET A 48 0.49 -0.26 -0.60
N CYS A 49 1.02 -1.48 -0.47
CA CYS A 49 0.64 -2.67 -1.25
C CYS A 49 -0.85 -2.98 -1.14
N VAL A 50 -1.31 -3.26 0.07
CA VAL A 50 -2.71 -3.60 0.34
C VAL A 50 -3.65 -2.50 -0.15
N SER A 51 -3.36 -1.23 0.17
CA SER A 51 -4.16 -0.09 -0.27
C SER A 51 -4.25 -0.04 -1.80
N SER A 52 -3.13 -0.15 -2.50
CA SER A 52 -3.08 -0.11 -3.97
C SER A 52 -3.85 -1.26 -4.60
N ILE A 53 -3.69 -2.49 -4.09
CA ILE A 53 -4.36 -3.68 -4.63
C ILE A 53 -5.87 -3.59 -4.44
N LEU A 54 -6.33 -3.20 -3.25
CA LEU A 54 -7.76 -3.06 -2.97
C LEU A 54 -8.39 -1.98 -3.83
N SER A 55 -7.68 -0.87 -4.05
CA SER A 55 -8.12 0.21 -4.96
C SER A 55 -8.28 -0.27 -6.40
N ILE A 56 -7.28 -1.02 -6.89
CA ILE A 56 -7.30 -1.58 -8.25
C ILE A 56 -8.41 -2.62 -8.41
N ARG A 57 -8.65 -3.43 -7.38
CA ARG A 57 -9.70 -4.47 -7.39
C ARG A 57 -11.11 -3.89 -7.33
N GLU A 58 -11.31 -2.83 -6.55
CA GLU A 58 -12.59 -2.11 -6.52
C GLU A 58 -12.86 -1.48 -7.90
N GLY A 59 -11.85 -0.82 -8.48
CA GLY A 59 -11.81 -0.50 -9.90
C GLY A 59 -12.60 0.74 -10.35
N SER A 60 -13.29 1.43 -9.44
CA SER A 60 -13.91 2.74 -9.72
C SER A 60 -12.84 3.80 -9.99
N GLU A 61 -13.20 4.82 -10.78
CA GLU A 61 -12.31 5.96 -11.01
C GLU A 61 -11.97 6.70 -9.71
N GLU A 62 -12.90 6.76 -8.76
CA GLU A 62 -12.69 7.36 -7.44
C GLU A 62 -11.56 6.65 -6.69
N ARG A 63 -11.61 5.32 -6.57
CA ARG A 63 -10.59 4.57 -5.82
C ARG A 63 -9.24 4.56 -6.51
N LEU A 64 -9.22 4.59 -7.84
CA LEU A 64 -7.98 4.74 -8.58
C LEU A 64 -7.34 6.12 -8.34
N LYS A 65 -8.15 7.20 -8.30
CA LYS A 65 -7.67 8.54 -7.94
C LYS A 65 -7.20 8.61 -6.49
N ASP A 66 -7.89 7.96 -5.54
CA ASP A 66 -7.46 7.88 -4.15
C ASP A 66 -6.10 7.20 -4.00
N LYS A 67 -5.89 6.09 -4.72
CA LYS A 67 -4.58 5.44 -4.80
C LYS A 67 -3.53 6.43 -5.30
N GLU A 68 -3.75 7.09 -6.43
CA GLU A 68 -2.80 8.06 -6.98
C GLU A 68 -2.49 9.19 -5.99
N LYS A 69 -3.51 9.71 -5.32
CA LYS A 69 -3.37 10.74 -4.28
C LYS A 69 -2.51 10.26 -3.11
N LEU A 70 -2.67 9.02 -2.66
CA LEU A 70 -1.84 8.44 -1.60
C LEU A 70 -0.36 8.37 -2.02
N TRP A 71 -0.07 7.90 -3.23
CA TRP A 71 1.29 7.84 -3.76
C TRP A 71 1.91 9.23 -3.93
N LYS A 72 1.13 10.19 -4.43
CA LYS A 72 1.56 11.58 -4.56
C LYS A 72 1.86 12.21 -3.20
N GLN A 73 1.03 11.96 -2.18
CA GLN A 73 1.28 12.44 -0.82
C GLN A 73 2.59 11.87 -0.26
N LEU A 74 2.87 10.58 -0.48
CA LEU A 74 4.14 9.96 -0.09
C LEU A 74 5.32 10.63 -0.79
N GLU A 75 5.24 10.82 -2.11
CA GLU A 75 6.29 11.47 -2.90
C GLU A 75 6.55 12.91 -2.46
N GLU A 76 5.50 13.70 -2.19
CA GLU A 76 5.61 15.10 -1.78
C GLU A 76 6.14 15.25 -0.34
N THR A 77 5.75 14.36 0.58
CA THR A 77 6.09 14.50 2.00
C THR A 77 7.36 13.76 2.39
N ASN A 78 7.72 12.68 1.69
CA ASN A 78 8.95 11.93 1.95
C ASN A 78 9.49 11.29 0.65
N PRO A 79 10.23 12.05 -0.18
CA PRO A 79 10.80 11.56 -1.44
C PRO A 79 11.76 10.36 -1.27
N GLU A 80 12.48 10.30 -0.16
CA GLU A 80 13.40 9.19 0.14
C GLU A 80 12.63 7.89 0.37
N LEU A 81 11.65 7.91 1.28
CA LEU A 81 10.79 6.76 1.54
C LEU A 81 10.00 6.37 0.30
N TYR A 82 9.52 7.35 -0.48
CA TYR A 82 8.91 7.11 -1.78
C TYR A 82 9.85 6.32 -2.68
N GLY A 83 11.11 6.72 -2.81
CA GLY A 83 12.11 6.01 -3.62
C GLY A 83 12.30 4.56 -3.15
N ILE A 84 12.37 4.33 -1.84
CA ILE A 84 12.53 2.98 -1.27
C ILE A 84 11.30 2.12 -1.57
N VAL A 85 10.12 2.61 -1.23
CA VAL A 85 8.84 1.90 -1.38
C VAL A 85 8.52 1.66 -2.85
N ARG A 86 8.68 2.67 -3.71
CA ARG A 86 8.41 2.59 -5.15
C ARG A 86 9.29 1.54 -5.84
N ASN A 87 10.55 1.44 -5.42
CA ASN A 87 11.53 0.53 -6.00
C ASN A 87 11.54 -0.86 -5.36
N SER A 88 10.82 -1.07 -4.26
CA SER A 88 10.68 -2.37 -3.62
C SER A 88 10.01 -3.38 -4.58
N LEU A 89 10.14 -4.67 -4.26
CA LEU A 89 9.47 -5.73 -5.01
C LEU A 89 7.95 -5.51 -5.06
N LEU A 90 7.35 -5.05 -3.95
CA LEU A 90 5.93 -4.72 -3.86
C LEU A 90 5.63 -3.43 -4.64
N GLY A 91 6.44 -2.38 -4.44
CA GLY A 91 6.46 -1.12 -5.18
C GLY A 91 6.29 -1.25 -6.68
N ARG A 92 7.17 -2.07 -7.27
CA ARG A 92 7.21 -2.34 -8.71
C ARG A 92 5.92 -3.02 -9.18
N THR A 93 5.39 -3.96 -8.41
CA THR A 93 4.17 -4.71 -8.81
C THR A 93 2.90 -3.85 -8.83
N MET A 94 2.81 -2.85 -7.95
CA MET A 94 1.63 -1.97 -7.83
C MET A 94 1.51 -0.89 -8.90
N ASN A 95 2.63 -0.61 -9.57
CA ASN A 95 2.79 0.55 -10.43
C ASN A 95 3.16 0.19 -11.87
N LEU A 96 2.91 -1.06 -12.25
CA LEU A 96 3.05 -1.51 -13.63
C LEU A 96 2.00 -0.81 -14.52
N PRO A 97 2.41 -0.20 -15.64
CA PRO A 97 1.49 0.43 -16.56
C PRO A 97 0.61 -0.60 -17.30
N GLY A 98 -0.60 -0.19 -17.66
CA GLY A 98 -1.47 -0.90 -18.60
C GLY A 98 -2.41 -1.95 -18.00
N LYS A 99 -2.99 -2.78 -18.90
CA LYS A 99 -4.01 -3.80 -18.57
C LYS A 99 -3.50 -4.90 -17.62
N PHE A 100 -2.18 -5.09 -17.52
CA PHE A 100 -1.55 -6.03 -16.58
C PHE A 100 -1.62 -5.54 -15.13
N GLY A 101 -1.49 -4.23 -14.86
CA GLY A 101 -1.68 -3.67 -13.52
C GLY A 101 -3.09 -3.95 -12.95
N ARG A 102 -4.12 -3.94 -13.80
CA ARG A 102 -5.50 -4.36 -13.43
C ARG A 102 -5.66 -5.88 -13.24
N LYS A 103 -4.77 -6.69 -13.82
CA LYS A 103 -4.75 -8.16 -13.70
C LYS A 103 -3.73 -8.71 -12.70
N CYS A 104 -2.96 -7.86 -12.00
CA CYS A 104 -2.06 -8.25 -10.90
C CYS A 104 -2.81 -8.73 -9.63
N SER A 105 -4.00 -9.30 -9.82
CA SER A 105 -4.88 -9.80 -8.79
C SER A 105 -4.29 -11.00 -8.05
N VAL A 106 -3.45 -11.84 -8.67
CA VAL A 106 -2.88 -13.03 -8.03
C VAL A 106 -1.76 -12.70 -7.03
N VAL A 107 -0.84 -11.80 -7.41
CA VAL A 107 0.26 -11.37 -6.52
C VAL A 107 -0.32 -10.56 -5.36
N GLY A 108 -1.23 -9.63 -5.68
CA GLY A 108 -1.89 -8.84 -4.64
C GLY A 108 -2.74 -9.67 -3.69
N TYR A 109 -3.40 -10.72 -4.20
CA TYR A 109 -4.14 -11.67 -3.38
C TYR A 109 -3.25 -12.47 -2.43
N LYS A 110 -2.04 -12.87 -2.84
CA LYS A 110 -1.07 -13.52 -1.93
C LYS A 110 -0.61 -12.57 -0.81
N VAL A 111 -0.39 -11.29 -1.12
CA VAL A 111 0.01 -10.28 -0.11
C VAL A 111 -1.14 -10.01 0.87
N VAL A 112 -2.35 -9.79 0.35
CA VAL A 112 -3.56 -9.63 1.16
C VAL A 112 -3.80 -10.87 2.02
N ASN A 113 -3.73 -12.08 1.47
CA ASN A 113 -3.88 -13.30 2.27
C ASN A 113 -2.78 -13.48 3.31
N LYS A 114 -1.53 -13.08 3.04
CA LYS A 114 -0.46 -13.14 4.04
C LYS A 114 -0.70 -12.16 5.20
N PHE A 115 -1.28 -10.99 4.93
CA PHE A 115 -1.51 -9.95 5.94
C PHE A 115 -2.81 -10.13 6.74
N PHE A 116 -3.85 -10.66 6.11
CA PHE A 116 -5.18 -10.81 6.73
C PHE A 116 -5.53 -12.27 7.05
N GLY A 117 -4.78 -13.22 6.50
CA GLY A 117 -4.85 -14.64 6.81
C GLY A 117 -3.70 -15.09 7.71
N PHE A 118 -3.18 -14.21 8.59
CA PHE A 118 -2.44 -14.65 9.77
C PHE A 118 -3.39 -15.49 10.65
N ASN A 119 -3.54 -16.75 10.24
CA ASN A 119 -3.55 -17.96 11.05
C ASN A 119 -2.33 -18.76 10.62
#